data_AF-A0A3M1YWN1-F1
#
_entry.id   AF-A0A3M1YWN1-F1
#
_cell.length_a   1.000
_cell.length_b   1.000
_cell.length_c   1.000
_cell.angle_alpha   90.00
_cell.angle_beta   90.00
_cell.angle_gamma   90.00
#
_symmetry.space_group_name_H-M   'P 1'
#
loop_
_entity.id
_entity.type
_entity.pdbx_description
1 polymer ?
#
loop_
_entity_poly.entity_id
_entity_poly.type
_entity_poly.pdbx_seq_one_letter_code
_entity_poly.pdbx_strand_id
1 'polypeptide(L)'
;MIKRVLYILSIVALVIGAAGFYDRIAFGHQHANYGSYVVWGLWVAMYLFFVGVAGGCFMLASLDLLFRVELFKGVGKIALWTALVSLGAGLISIWADLGHMERIWKVFLEGNSYSVMWQLVWGYTLFAVVLLASIWLAVKSPASSLLKYLMGAGLFLAIFLSGASGALLGVQVARPFWHSGLFPVQIPIYSLASGVAVLLVIIGLFGDKSNPRRGQLLRVLAISAVVLQATKLYFVWAEMSQAAYGNLEPNIEPIRQVLFGDYWWAFWILQIGLGSIVPIIVLLQSRWSKTGTIAALMGVFMLVGFAVTRANIVFPALTIPELEALESAFSGPHLQFTYFPSLMEWAVTIGTVGLATLGFLIGKDFLGLMDADTPQEVQA
;
A
#
# COMPACT_ATOMS: atom_id res chain seq x y z
N MET A 1 18.54 -11.53 16.88
CA MET A 1 17.30 -11.61 17.67
C MET A 1 16.08 -11.15 16.87
N ILE A 2 16.05 -9.91 16.35
CA ILE A 2 14.88 -9.34 15.64
C ILE A 2 14.37 -10.18 14.46
N LYS A 3 15.27 -10.75 13.66
CA LYS A 3 14.91 -11.64 12.54
C LYS A 3 14.09 -12.86 13.00
N ARG A 4 14.51 -13.53 14.09
CA ARG A 4 13.77 -14.69 14.64
C ARG A 4 12.39 -14.28 15.15
N VAL A 5 12.31 -13.12 15.81
CA VAL A 5 11.02 -12.57 16.27
C VAL A 5 10.09 -12.33 15.08
N LEU A 6 10.58 -11.72 13.99
CA LEU A 6 9.77 -11.48 12.80
C LEU A 6 9.28 -12.79 12.15
N TYR A 7 10.12 -13.82 12.06
CA TYR A 7 9.68 -15.15 11.59
C TYR A 7 8.56 -15.73 12.46
N ILE A 8 8.71 -15.68 13.79
CA ILE A 8 7.69 -16.17 14.73
C ILE A 8 6.39 -15.39 14.58
N LEU A 9 6.47 -14.05 14.54
CA LEU A 9 5.30 -13.19 14.35
C LEU A 9 4.60 -13.45 13.01
N SER A 10 5.36 -13.65 11.92
CA SER A 10 4.79 -14.02 10.63
C SER A 10 4.10 -15.38 10.69
N ILE A 11 4.68 -16.39 11.33
CA ILE A 11 4.05 -17.72 11.46
C ILE A 11 2.75 -17.62 12.28
N VAL A 12 2.76 -16.89 13.40
CA VAL A 12 1.54 -16.66 14.20
C VAL A 12 0.47 -15.94 13.37
N ALA A 13 0.86 -14.90 12.63
CA ALA A 13 -0.05 -14.19 11.73
C ALA A 13 -0.63 -15.11 10.65
N LEU A 14 0.15 -16.05 10.12
CA LEU A 14 -0.32 -17.05 9.16
C LEU A 14 -1.32 -18.03 9.76
N VAL A 15 -1.13 -18.46 11.01
CA VAL A 15 -2.09 -19.34 11.70
C VAL A 15 -3.42 -18.62 11.89
N ILE A 16 -3.39 -17.36 12.33
CA ILE A 16 -4.59 -16.51 12.45
C ILE A 16 -5.24 -16.33 11.06
N GLY A 17 -4.40 -16.03 10.06
CA GLY A 17 -4.80 -15.88 8.66
C GLY A 17 -5.49 -17.10 8.08
N ALA A 18 -4.95 -18.29 8.34
CA ALA A 18 -5.51 -19.55 7.86
C ALA A 18 -6.93 -19.78 8.40
N ALA A 19 -7.19 -19.43 9.66
CA ALA A 19 -8.53 -19.46 10.23
C ALA A 19 -9.47 -18.48 9.51
N GLY A 20 -9.02 -17.24 9.26
CA GLY A 20 -9.82 -16.24 8.54
C GLY A 20 -10.09 -16.60 7.08
N PHE A 21 -9.09 -17.13 6.36
CA PHE A 21 -9.26 -17.60 4.98
C PHE A 21 -10.16 -18.83 4.91
N TYR A 22 -10.05 -19.76 5.87
CA TYR A 22 -10.96 -20.89 5.96
C TYR A 22 -12.40 -20.43 6.14
N ASP A 23 -12.64 -19.49 7.07
CA ASP A 23 -13.96 -18.90 7.29
C ASP A 23 -14.50 -18.26 6.01
N ARG A 24 -13.70 -17.39 5.37
CA ARG A 24 -14.07 -16.72 4.12
C ARG A 24 -14.38 -17.67 2.97
N ILE A 25 -13.66 -18.79 2.86
CA ILE A 25 -13.87 -19.79 1.80
C ILE A 25 -15.09 -20.67 2.11
N ALA A 26 -15.30 -21.04 3.37
CA ALA A 26 -16.36 -21.97 3.76
C ALA A 26 -17.74 -21.28 3.89
N PHE A 27 -17.78 -20.08 4.45
CA PHE A 27 -19.02 -19.35 4.77
C PHE A 27 -19.25 -18.11 3.89
N GLY A 28 -18.34 -17.85 2.95
CA GLY A 28 -18.48 -16.73 2.05
C GLY A 28 -18.32 -15.40 2.79
N HIS A 29 -19.22 -14.46 2.52
CA HIS A 29 -19.24 -13.13 3.12
C HIS A 29 -20.07 -13.04 4.41
N GLN A 30 -20.65 -14.15 4.88
CA GLN A 30 -21.64 -14.13 5.98
C GLN A 30 -21.10 -13.60 7.30
N HIS A 31 -19.82 -13.83 7.60
CA HIS A 31 -19.18 -13.34 8.82
C HIS A 31 -18.42 -12.01 8.65
N ALA A 32 -18.56 -11.36 7.49
CA ALA A 32 -18.05 -10.01 7.29
C ALA A 32 -19.02 -8.96 7.80
N ASN A 33 -18.52 -7.79 8.22
CA ASN A 33 -19.38 -6.73 8.75
C ASN A 33 -19.87 -5.74 7.69
N TYR A 34 -19.36 -5.81 6.45
CA TYR A 34 -19.92 -5.05 5.33
C TYR A 34 -21.13 -5.81 4.74
N GLY A 35 -21.84 -5.18 3.81
CA GLY A 35 -23.12 -5.68 3.31
C GLY A 35 -23.55 -5.04 1.99
N SER A 36 -24.85 -4.85 1.81
CA SER A 36 -25.39 -4.29 0.55
C SER A 36 -25.26 -2.77 0.47
N TYR A 37 -25.16 -2.07 1.60
CA TYR A 37 -25.00 -0.61 1.65
C TYR A 37 -23.52 -0.20 1.72
N VAL A 38 -22.79 -0.80 2.66
CA VAL A 38 -21.34 -0.74 2.68
C VAL A 38 -20.81 -1.93 1.90
N VAL A 39 -20.42 -1.74 0.64
CA VAL A 39 -20.05 -2.85 -0.25
C VAL A 39 -18.57 -3.22 -0.24
N TRP A 40 -17.71 -2.32 0.25
CA TRP A 40 -16.27 -2.56 0.35
C TRP A 40 -15.79 -2.47 1.80
N GLY A 41 -15.17 -3.55 2.26
CA GLY A 41 -14.62 -3.67 3.61
C GLY A 41 -13.11 -3.48 3.69
N LEU A 42 -12.52 -4.09 4.72
CA LEU A 42 -11.11 -3.88 5.08
C LEU A 42 -10.14 -4.28 3.98
N TRP A 43 -10.43 -5.37 3.27
CA TRP A 43 -9.55 -5.89 2.23
C TRP A 43 -9.42 -4.99 1.00
N VAL A 44 -10.42 -4.16 0.66
CA VAL A 44 -10.28 -3.19 -0.44
C VAL A 44 -9.33 -2.07 -0.01
N ALA A 45 -9.46 -1.58 1.23
CA ALA A 45 -8.53 -0.62 1.79
C ALA A 45 -7.09 -1.18 1.84
N MET A 46 -6.93 -2.43 2.25
CA MET A 46 -5.62 -3.09 2.30
C MET A 46 -5.05 -3.39 0.91
N TYR A 47 -5.89 -3.70 -0.08
CA TYR A 47 -5.49 -3.81 -1.48
C TYR A 47 -4.87 -2.48 -1.97
N LEU A 48 -5.56 -1.36 -1.77
CA LEU A 48 -5.06 -0.03 -2.15
C LEU A 48 -3.74 0.31 -1.44
N PHE A 49 -3.58 -0.14 -0.19
CA PHE A 49 -2.36 0.04 0.58
C PHE A 49 -1.20 -0.78 -0.01
N PHE A 50 -1.38 -2.08 -0.17
CA PHE A 50 -0.33 -3.00 -0.62
C PHE A 50 0.10 -2.75 -2.06
N VAL A 51 -0.83 -2.44 -2.96
CA VAL A 51 -0.49 -2.04 -4.33
C VAL A 51 0.26 -0.71 -4.35
N GLY A 52 -0.13 0.24 -3.48
CA GLY A 52 0.60 1.50 -3.32
C GLY A 52 2.04 1.28 -2.86
N VAL A 53 2.24 0.41 -1.87
CA VAL A 53 3.57 -0.01 -1.41
C VAL A 53 4.37 -0.67 -2.54
N ALA A 54 3.73 -1.51 -3.36
CA ALA A 54 4.37 -2.16 -4.50
C ALA A 54 4.88 -1.14 -5.53
N GLY A 55 4.01 -0.19 -5.92
CA GLY A 55 4.37 0.89 -6.83
C GLY A 55 5.50 1.75 -6.27
N GLY A 56 5.41 2.15 -5.00
CA GLY A 56 6.45 2.94 -4.33
C GLY A 56 7.80 2.24 -4.24
N CYS A 57 7.82 0.96 -3.90
CA CYS A 57 9.05 0.18 -3.87
C CYS A 57 9.68 0.05 -5.26
N PHE A 58 8.88 -0.12 -6.32
CA PHE A 58 9.37 -0.11 -7.70
C PHE A 58 9.98 1.25 -8.07
N MET A 59 9.29 2.35 -7.74
CA MET A 59 9.80 3.71 -7.98
C MET A 59 11.16 3.90 -7.31
N LEU A 60 11.35 3.44 -6.07
CA LEU A 60 12.64 3.55 -5.40
C LEU A 60 13.70 2.58 -5.95
N ALA A 61 13.30 1.40 -6.44
CA ALA A 61 14.22 0.49 -7.12
C ALA A 61 14.81 1.12 -8.40
N SER A 62 14.05 1.97 -9.08
CA SER A 62 14.52 2.69 -10.27
C SER A 62 15.68 3.64 -9.98
N LEU A 63 15.80 4.18 -8.76
CA LEU A 63 16.93 5.04 -8.38
C LEU A 63 18.26 4.29 -8.46
N ASP A 64 18.28 3.00 -8.16
CA ASP A 64 19.45 2.13 -8.30
C ASP A 64 19.58 1.60 -9.73
N LEU A 65 18.58 0.84 -10.20
CA LEU A 65 18.72 0.01 -11.40
C LEU A 65 18.51 0.76 -12.72
N LEU A 66 17.81 1.90 -12.71
CA LEU A 66 17.58 2.73 -13.90
C LEU A 66 18.48 3.97 -13.90
N PHE A 67 18.39 4.78 -12.84
CA PHE A 67 19.09 6.06 -12.74
C PHE A 67 20.52 5.95 -12.20
N ARG A 68 20.91 4.79 -11.65
CA ARG A 68 22.27 4.53 -11.14
C ARG A 68 22.73 5.56 -10.09
N VAL A 69 21.82 6.02 -9.25
CA VAL A 69 22.12 6.92 -8.14
C VAL A 69 23.00 6.19 -7.13
N GLU A 70 24.24 6.64 -6.98
CA GLU A 70 25.26 5.95 -6.20
C GLU A 70 24.81 5.66 -4.75
N LEU A 71 24.09 6.60 -4.12
CA LEU A 71 23.59 6.44 -2.76
C LEU A 71 22.63 5.25 -2.58
N PHE A 72 21.88 4.90 -3.62
CA PHE A 72 20.91 3.80 -3.62
C PHE A 72 21.48 2.47 -4.12
N LYS A 73 22.78 2.43 -4.48
CA LYS A 73 23.42 1.23 -5.02
C LYS A 73 23.29 0.03 -4.07
N GLY A 74 22.71 -1.06 -4.57
CA GLY A 74 22.47 -2.30 -3.82
C GLY A 74 21.11 -2.36 -3.12
N VAL A 75 20.29 -1.31 -3.24
CA VAL A 75 18.93 -1.28 -2.68
C VAL A 75 17.89 -1.72 -3.71
N GLY A 76 18.20 -1.66 -5.01
CA GLY A 76 17.25 -1.93 -6.08
C GLY A 76 16.67 -3.35 -6.06
N LYS A 77 17.52 -4.37 -5.90
CA LYS A 77 17.10 -5.78 -5.87
C LYS A 77 16.11 -6.07 -4.74
N ILE A 78 16.42 -5.62 -3.52
CA ILE A 78 15.53 -5.82 -2.36
C ILE A 78 14.24 -5.00 -2.48
N ALA A 79 14.29 -3.81 -3.08
CA ALA A 79 13.12 -2.98 -3.34
C ALA A 79 12.18 -3.64 -4.38
N LEU A 80 12.71 -4.20 -5.47
CA LEU A 80 11.89 -4.96 -6.44
C LEU A 80 11.25 -6.20 -5.81
N TRP A 81 11.99 -6.96 -5.02
CA TRP A 81 11.43 -8.12 -4.32
C TRP A 81 10.29 -7.73 -3.37
N THR A 82 10.50 -6.64 -2.63
CA THR A 82 9.48 -6.10 -1.73
C THR A 82 8.26 -5.62 -2.51
N ALA A 83 8.45 -5.02 -3.69
CA ALA A 83 7.36 -4.65 -4.58
C ALA A 83 6.55 -5.88 -5.02
N LEU A 84 7.21 -7.00 -5.35
CA LEU A 84 6.55 -8.22 -5.80
C LEU A 84 5.70 -8.84 -4.69
N VAL A 85 6.28 -8.95 -3.51
CA VAL A 85 5.60 -9.53 -2.35
C VAL A 85 4.42 -8.64 -1.91
N SER A 86 4.59 -7.32 -1.95
CA SER A 86 3.51 -6.38 -1.66
C SER A 86 2.42 -6.41 -2.74
N LEU A 87 2.77 -6.55 -4.01
CA LEU A 87 1.78 -6.71 -5.09
C LEU A 87 0.96 -7.98 -4.88
N GLY A 88 1.61 -9.10 -4.56
CA GLY A 88 0.93 -10.35 -4.22
C GLY A 88 -0.04 -10.20 -3.04
N ALA A 89 0.36 -9.51 -1.98
CA ALA A 89 -0.50 -9.21 -0.83
C ALA A 89 -1.73 -8.36 -1.22
N GLY A 90 -1.54 -7.37 -2.08
CA GLY A 90 -2.64 -6.56 -2.62
C GLY A 90 -3.61 -7.38 -3.47
N LEU A 91 -3.09 -8.24 -4.34
CA LEU A 91 -3.90 -9.11 -5.20
C LEU A 91 -4.67 -10.16 -4.40
N ILE A 92 -4.07 -10.74 -3.35
CA ILE A 92 -4.76 -11.65 -2.42
C ILE A 92 -5.91 -10.92 -1.70
N SER A 93 -5.66 -9.68 -1.26
CA SER A 93 -6.67 -8.87 -0.56
C SER A 93 -7.90 -8.62 -1.45
N ILE A 94 -7.71 -8.13 -2.68
CA ILE A 94 -8.84 -7.88 -3.59
C ILE A 94 -9.47 -9.17 -4.11
N TRP A 95 -8.72 -10.28 -4.19
CA TRP A 95 -9.29 -11.58 -4.51
C TRP A 95 -10.26 -12.07 -3.43
N ALA A 96 -9.97 -11.82 -2.15
CA ALA A 96 -10.86 -12.15 -1.04
C ALA A 96 -12.19 -11.37 -1.07
N ASP A 97 -12.22 -10.18 -1.69
CA ASP A 97 -13.43 -9.37 -1.88
C ASP A 97 -14.43 -10.04 -2.87
N LEU A 98 -13.93 -10.80 -3.84
CA LEU A 98 -14.76 -11.38 -4.89
C LEU A 98 -15.80 -12.37 -4.34
N GLY A 99 -17.07 -12.17 -4.68
CA GLY A 99 -18.15 -13.11 -4.29
C GLY A 99 -17.91 -14.53 -4.82
N HIS A 100 -17.47 -14.63 -6.08
CA HIS A 100 -17.13 -15.89 -6.76
C HIS A 100 -15.67 -15.88 -7.21
N MET A 101 -14.78 -16.19 -6.28
CA MET A 101 -13.32 -16.16 -6.45
C MET A 101 -12.82 -17.01 -7.63
N GLU A 102 -13.50 -18.13 -7.90
CA GLU A 102 -13.16 -19.09 -8.96
C GLU A 102 -13.34 -18.51 -10.37
N ARG A 103 -14.12 -17.44 -10.51
CA ARG A 103 -14.48 -16.83 -11.80
C ARG A 103 -13.52 -15.72 -12.23
N ILE A 104 -12.38 -15.55 -11.55
CA ILE A 104 -11.41 -14.50 -11.87
C ILE A 104 -10.96 -14.52 -13.34
N TRP A 105 -10.88 -15.70 -13.96
CA TRP A 105 -10.53 -15.87 -15.37
C TRP A 105 -11.48 -15.12 -16.33
N LYS A 106 -12.74 -14.90 -15.93
CA LYS A 106 -13.73 -14.18 -16.75
C LYS A 106 -13.34 -12.72 -16.97
N VAL A 107 -12.62 -12.09 -16.04
CA VAL A 107 -12.16 -10.71 -16.23
C VAL A 107 -11.20 -10.61 -17.42
N PHE A 108 -10.41 -11.66 -17.67
CA PHE A 108 -9.46 -11.69 -18.77
C PHE A 108 -10.10 -12.03 -20.13
N LEU A 109 -11.18 -12.81 -20.14
CA LEU A 109 -11.81 -13.30 -21.38
C LEU A 109 -13.11 -12.56 -21.77
N GLU A 110 -13.89 -12.13 -20.79
CA GLU A 110 -15.25 -11.59 -20.95
C GLU A 110 -15.40 -10.16 -20.39
N GLY A 111 -14.29 -9.54 -19.95
CA GLY A 111 -14.33 -8.25 -19.27
C GLY A 111 -14.57 -7.04 -20.18
N ASN A 112 -15.19 -5.99 -19.63
CA ASN A 112 -15.44 -4.73 -20.32
C ASN A 112 -14.24 -3.78 -20.21
N SER A 113 -13.62 -3.43 -21.35
CA SER A 113 -12.43 -2.57 -21.41
C SER A 113 -12.66 -1.11 -20.97
N TYR A 114 -13.91 -0.65 -20.96
CA TYR A 114 -14.27 0.68 -20.44
C TYR A 114 -14.33 0.72 -18.90
N SER A 115 -14.31 -0.42 -18.21
CA SER A 115 -14.26 -0.46 -16.75
C SER A 115 -12.84 -0.18 -16.25
N VAL A 116 -12.70 0.77 -15.32
CA VAL A 116 -11.41 1.06 -14.66
C VAL A 116 -10.87 -0.17 -13.94
N MET A 117 -11.75 -1.00 -13.35
CA MET A 117 -11.33 -2.23 -12.68
C MET A 117 -10.72 -3.24 -13.66
N TRP A 118 -11.28 -3.37 -14.87
CA TRP A 118 -10.71 -4.23 -15.90
C TRP A 118 -9.32 -3.75 -16.33
N GLN A 119 -9.17 -2.45 -16.53
CA GLN A 119 -7.90 -1.83 -16.90
C GLN A 119 -6.85 -2.05 -15.80
N LEU A 120 -7.25 -1.96 -14.53
CA LEU A 120 -6.38 -2.25 -13.39
C LEU A 120 -5.93 -3.71 -13.34
N VAL A 121 -6.83 -4.68 -13.58
CA VAL A 121 -6.47 -6.11 -13.59
C VAL A 121 -5.41 -6.40 -14.65
N TRP A 122 -5.59 -5.93 -15.89
CA TRP A 122 -4.57 -6.07 -16.94
C TRP A 122 -3.30 -5.29 -16.64
N GLY A 123 -3.44 -4.08 -16.09
CA GLY A 123 -2.33 -3.24 -15.69
C GLY A 123 -1.43 -3.90 -14.64
N TYR A 124 -2.01 -4.44 -13.57
CA TYR A 124 -1.26 -5.18 -12.54
C TYR A 124 -0.68 -6.48 -13.06
N THR A 125 -1.35 -7.15 -13.99
CA THR A 125 -0.82 -8.36 -14.64
C THR A 125 0.44 -8.02 -15.44
N LEU A 126 0.39 -6.97 -16.27
CA LEU A 126 1.55 -6.49 -17.02
C LEU A 126 2.67 -6.03 -16.07
N PHE A 127 2.32 -5.29 -15.03
CA PHE A 127 3.29 -4.84 -14.02
C PHE A 127 3.95 -6.01 -13.30
N ALA A 128 3.22 -7.07 -12.96
CA ALA A 128 3.77 -8.29 -12.36
C ALA A 128 4.77 -8.99 -13.29
N VAL A 129 4.47 -9.08 -14.59
CA VAL A 129 5.38 -9.66 -15.59
C VAL A 129 6.66 -8.84 -15.70
N VAL A 130 6.54 -7.51 -15.83
CA VAL A 130 7.70 -6.60 -15.89
C VAL A 130 8.53 -6.70 -14.61
N LEU A 131 7.88 -6.76 -13.45
CA LEU A 131 8.52 -6.87 -12.16
C LEU A 131 9.30 -8.18 -12.00
N LEU A 132 8.69 -9.32 -12.36
CA LEU A 132 9.35 -10.63 -12.33
C LEU A 132 10.55 -10.68 -13.29
N ALA A 133 10.38 -10.18 -14.52
CA ALA A 133 11.47 -10.09 -15.49
C ALA A 133 12.61 -9.16 -15.02
N SER A 134 12.26 -8.04 -14.36
CA SER A 134 13.24 -7.11 -13.79
C SER A 134 14.01 -7.72 -12.65
N ILE A 135 13.35 -8.45 -11.75
CA ILE A 135 14.02 -9.19 -10.65
C ILE A 135 14.97 -10.23 -11.24
N TRP A 136 14.51 -11.02 -12.20
CA TRP A 136 15.31 -12.06 -12.84
C TRP A 136 16.57 -11.49 -13.51
N LEU A 137 16.43 -10.40 -14.29
CA LEU A 137 17.57 -9.74 -14.90
C LEU A 137 18.47 -9.02 -13.89
N ALA A 138 17.92 -8.40 -12.85
CA ALA A 138 18.71 -7.74 -11.82
C ALA A 138 19.61 -8.73 -11.06
N VAL A 139 19.19 -9.98 -10.92
CA VAL A 139 20.01 -11.04 -10.31
C VAL A 139 20.98 -11.67 -11.32
N LYS A 140 20.52 -12.03 -12.52
CA LYS A 140 21.32 -12.81 -13.48
C LYS A 140 22.24 -11.96 -14.36
N SER A 141 21.80 -10.76 -14.74
CA SER A 141 22.48 -9.91 -15.72
C SER A 141 22.21 -8.42 -15.45
N PRO A 142 22.70 -7.88 -14.31
CA PRO A 142 22.41 -6.52 -13.87
C PRO A 142 22.90 -5.43 -14.85
N ALA A 143 23.87 -5.75 -15.71
CA ALA A 143 24.37 -4.84 -16.74
C ALA A 143 23.52 -4.80 -18.03
N SER A 144 22.51 -5.66 -18.17
CA SER A 144 21.73 -5.81 -19.41
C SER A 144 20.97 -4.53 -19.78
N SER A 145 21.03 -4.14 -21.06
CA SER A 145 20.21 -3.04 -21.59
C SER A 145 18.70 -3.32 -21.49
N LEU A 146 18.31 -4.60 -21.55
CA LEU A 146 16.91 -5.00 -21.38
C LEU A 146 16.38 -4.66 -19.99
N LEU A 147 17.21 -4.77 -18.94
CA LEU A 147 16.82 -4.37 -17.59
C LEU A 147 16.49 -2.88 -17.55
N LYS A 148 17.26 -2.02 -18.22
CA LYS A 148 16.97 -0.57 -18.27
C LYS A 148 15.61 -0.28 -18.91
N TYR A 149 15.29 -0.95 -20.03
CA TYR A 149 13.99 -0.79 -20.69
C TYR A 149 12.84 -1.29 -19.81
N LEU A 150 12.99 -2.44 -19.16
CA LEU A 150 11.99 -2.96 -18.22
C LEU A 150 11.81 -2.07 -17.00
N MET A 151 12.89 -1.52 -16.44
CA MET A 151 12.81 -0.57 -15.34
C MET A 151 12.13 0.74 -15.77
N GLY A 152 12.40 1.23 -16.98
CA GLY A 152 11.73 2.41 -17.54
C GLY A 152 10.23 2.18 -17.73
N ALA A 153 9.85 1.07 -18.38
CA ALA A 153 8.46 0.67 -18.57
C ALA A 153 7.75 0.42 -17.24
N GLY A 154 8.40 -0.26 -16.30
CA GLY A 154 7.86 -0.55 -14.98
C GLY A 154 7.71 0.71 -14.12
N LEU A 155 8.60 1.71 -14.25
CA LEU A 155 8.46 3.00 -13.56
C LEU A 155 7.24 3.75 -14.07
N PHE A 156 7.05 3.78 -15.39
CA PHE A 156 5.85 4.33 -16.01
C PHE A 156 4.58 3.62 -15.49
N LEU A 157 4.55 2.29 -15.53
CA LEU A 157 3.44 1.50 -15.01
C LEU A 157 3.19 1.76 -13.52
N ALA A 158 4.23 1.81 -12.68
CA ALA A 158 4.09 2.05 -11.25
C ALA A 158 3.40 3.39 -10.93
N ILE A 159 3.76 4.45 -11.67
CA ILE A 159 3.16 5.78 -11.52
C ILE A 159 1.71 5.76 -12.00
N PHE A 160 1.47 5.30 -13.22
CA PHE A 160 0.14 5.35 -13.83
C PHE A 160 -0.84 4.38 -13.19
N LEU A 161 -0.42 3.20 -12.77
CA LEU A 161 -1.29 2.25 -12.05
C LEU A 161 -1.62 2.73 -10.64
N SER A 162 -0.69 3.41 -9.97
CA SER A 162 -1.01 4.12 -8.72
C SER A 162 -2.08 5.19 -8.98
N GLY A 163 -1.94 5.99 -10.03
CA GLY A 163 -2.94 6.99 -10.41
C GLY A 163 -4.27 6.37 -10.80
N ALA A 164 -4.27 5.26 -11.55
CA ALA A 164 -5.45 4.53 -11.96
C ALA A 164 -6.22 3.95 -10.76
N SER A 165 -5.53 3.52 -9.70
CA SER A 165 -6.19 3.10 -8.45
C SER A 165 -6.87 4.26 -7.73
N GLY A 166 -6.33 5.49 -7.86
CA GLY A 166 -7.02 6.70 -7.43
C GLY A 166 -8.21 7.05 -8.34
N ALA A 167 -8.06 6.87 -9.65
CA ALA A 167 -9.13 7.09 -10.62
C ALA A 167 -10.30 6.14 -10.42
N LEU A 168 -10.06 4.89 -10.00
CA LEU A 168 -11.11 3.93 -9.63
C LEU A 168 -12.11 4.52 -8.63
N LEU A 169 -11.63 5.34 -7.68
CA LEU A 169 -12.48 6.09 -6.75
C LEU A 169 -12.96 7.40 -7.39
N GLY A 170 -12.04 8.16 -8.00
CA GLY A 170 -12.28 9.48 -8.58
C GLY A 170 -13.42 9.58 -9.60
N VAL A 171 -13.65 8.52 -10.38
CA VAL A 171 -14.69 8.52 -11.43
C VAL A 171 -16.09 8.17 -10.91
N GLN A 172 -16.24 7.86 -9.62
CA GLN A 172 -17.51 7.41 -9.05
C GLN A 172 -18.45 8.57 -8.75
N VAL A 173 -19.16 9.05 -9.79
CA VAL A 173 -20.13 10.16 -9.69
C VAL A 173 -21.20 9.91 -8.62
N ALA A 174 -21.58 8.65 -8.40
CA ALA A 174 -22.56 8.25 -7.39
C ALA A 174 -22.07 8.40 -5.93
N ARG A 175 -20.76 8.64 -5.72
CA ARG A 175 -20.16 8.80 -4.39
C ARG A 175 -19.42 10.14 -4.31
N PRO A 176 -20.10 11.22 -3.89
CA PRO A 176 -19.56 12.58 -3.91
C PRO A 176 -18.20 12.72 -3.18
N PHE A 177 -18.01 12.02 -2.06
CA PHE A 177 -16.73 11.99 -1.34
C PHE A 177 -15.55 11.44 -2.16
N TRP A 178 -15.81 10.47 -3.04
CA TRP A 178 -14.79 9.92 -3.93
C TRP A 178 -14.64 10.69 -5.23
N HIS A 179 -15.70 11.37 -5.68
CA HIS A 179 -15.71 12.05 -6.97
C HIS A 179 -14.84 13.32 -6.97
N SER A 180 -13.54 13.11 -7.09
CA SER A 180 -12.53 14.16 -7.04
C SER A 180 -11.38 13.89 -7.99
N GLY A 181 -10.98 14.93 -8.73
CA GLY A 181 -9.79 14.92 -9.58
C GLY A 181 -8.47 14.84 -8.81
N LEU A 182 -8.49 14.98 -7.48
CA LEU A 182 -7.28 14.89 -6.65
C LEU A 182 -6.83 13.45 -6.40
N PHE A 183 -7.73 12.46 -6.40
CA PHE A 183 -7.38 11.05 -6.17
C PHE A 183 -6.31 10.52 -7.15
N PRO A 184 -6.48 10.62 -8.48
CA PRO A 184 -5.47 10.13 -9.42
C PRO A 184 -4.09 10.78 -9.24
N VAL A 185 -4.04 12.02 -8.75
CA VAL A 185 -2.81 12.79 -8.60
C VAL A 185 -2.11 12.48 -7.27
N GLN A 186 -2.87 12.34 -6.19
CA GLN A 186 -2.30 12.12 -4.86
C GLN A 186 -1.84 10.67 -4.64
N ILE A 187 -2.52 9.67 -5.22
CA ILE A 187 -2.21 8.26 -4.94
C ILE A 187 -0.76 7.89 -5.33
N PRO A 188 -0.21 8.28 -6.50
CA PRO A 188 1.20 8.05 -6.82
C PRO A 188 2.19 8.60 -5.79
N ILE A 189 1.88 9.77 -5.21
CA ILE A 189 2.71 10.40 -4.18
C ILE A 189 2.65 9.59 -2.88
N TYR A 190 1.46 9.09 -2.52
CA TYR A 190 1.30 8.24 -1.34
C TYR A 190 1.98 6.88 -1.54
N SER A 191 1.91 6.32 -2.75
CA SER A 191 2.66 5.13 -3.13
C SER A 191 4.16 5.34 -2.91
N LEU A 192 4.74 6.41 -3.47
CA LEU A 192 6.15 6.74 -3.26
C LEU A 192 6.51 6.89 -1.77
N ALA A 193 5.67 7.58 -1.01
CA ALA A 193 5.86 7.78 0.43
C ALA A 193 5.85 6.46 1.22
N SER A 194 4.95 5.54 0.85
CA SER A 194 4.90 4.20 1.44
C SER A 194 6.14 3.37 1.06
N GLY A 195 6.66 3.49 -0.17
CA GLY A 195 7.94 2.88 -0.57
C GLY A 195 9.13 3.40 0.24
N VAL A 196 9.20 4.71 0.49
CA VAL A 196 10.20 5.32 1.38
C VAL A 196 10.07 4.75 2.80
N ALA A 197 8.85 4.63 3.32
CA ALA A 197 8.59 4.07 4.65
C ALA A 197 9.08 2.63 4.75
N VAL A 198 8.81 1.79 3.74
CA VAL A 198 9.31 0.42 3.70
C VAL A 198 10.85 0.37 3.65
N LEU A 199 11.50 1.23 2.85
CA LEU A 199 12.97 1.25 2.84
C LEU A 199 13.57 1.75 4.16
N LEU A 200 12.93 2.67 4.88
CA LEU A 200 13.33 3.03 6.25
C LEU A 200 13.31 1.80 7.17
N VAL A 201 12.28 0.95 7.07
CA VAL A 201 12.20 -0.33 7.81
C VAL A 201 13.33 -1.27 7.39
N ILE A 202 13.48 -1.52 6.09
CA ILE A 202 14.45 -2.50 5.58
C ILE A 202 15.89 -2.08 5.89
N ILE A 203 16.29 -0.85 5.55
CA ILE A 203 17.65 -0.36 5.78
C ILE A 203 17.92 -0.12 7.27
N GLY A 204 16.89 0.28 8.02
CA GLY A 204 16.97 0.46 9.46
C GLY A 204 17.23 -0.84 10.22
N LEU A 205 16.53 -1.91 9.88
CA LEU A 205 16.63 -3.21 10.56
C LEU A 205 17.70 -4.15 9.98
N PHE A 206 17.85 -4.17 8.65
CA PHE A 206 18.66 -5.17 7.94
C PHE A 206 19.82 -4.58 7.12
N GLY A 207 19.90 -3.26 6.97
CA GLY A 207 20.98 -2.63 6.23
C GLY A 207 22.35 -2.89 6.86
N ASP A 208 23.36 -3.14 6.03
CA ASP A 208 24.71 -3.41 6.48
C ASP A 208 25.29 -2.24 7.29
N LYS A 209 25.72 -2.52 8.52
CA LYS A 209 26.29 -1.52 9.44
C LYS A 209 27.69 -1.09 9.04
N SER A 210 28.45 -1.91 8.30
CA SER A 210 29.76 -1.52 7.79
C SER A 210 29.71 -0.60 6.58
N ASN A 211 28.58 -0.56 5.85
CA ASN A 211 28.43 0.31 4.69
C ASN A 211 28.47 1.80 5.11
N PRO A 212 29.50 2.57 4.70
CA PRO A 212 29.68 3.96 5.11
C PRO A 212 28.54 4.87 4.61
N ARG A 213 27.87 4.49 3.52
CA ARG A 213 26.76 5.25 2.92
C ARG A 213 25.44 5.06 3.67
N ARG A 214 25.32 4.05 4.55
CA ARG A 214 24.06 3.71 5.23
C ARG A 214 23.48 4.90 6.01
N GLY A 215 24.31 5.63 6.76
CA GLY A 215 23.86 6.80 7.52
C GLY A 215 23.34 7.92 6.63
N GLN A 216 23.99 8.15 5.48
CA GLN A 216 23.54 9.14 4.50
C GLN A 216 22.26 8.69 3.80
N LEU A 217 22.14 7.41 3.43
CA LEU A 217 20.95 6.84 2.82
C LEU A 217 19.74 6.97 3.74
N LEU A 218 19.88 6.60 5.02
CA LEU A 218 18.82 6.78 6.02
C LEU A 218 18.44 8.25 6.18
N ARG A 219 19.41 9.18 6.13
CA ARG A 219 19.11 10.61 6.21
C ARG A 219 18.33 11.11 5.00
N VAL A 220 18.70 10.67 3.79
CA VAL A 220 17.97 11.04 2.57
C VAL A 220 16.56 10.46 2.59
N LEU A 221 16.39 9.18 2.92
CA LEU A 221 15.07 8.56 3.08
C LEU A 221 14.22 9.28 4.14
N ALA A 222 14.82 9.70 5.25
CA ALA A 222 14.14 10.46 6.29
C ALA A 222 13.66 11.84 5.81
N ILE A 223 14.50 12.57 5.07
CA ILE A 223 14.10 13.87 4.49
C ILE A 223 13.00 13.67 3.45
N SER A 224 13.15 12.69 2.56
CA SER A 224 12.11 12.33 1.58
C SER A 224 10.80 11.96 2.27
N ALA A 225 10.84 11.19 3.36
CA ALA A 225 9.68 10.84 4.16
C ALA A 225 8.99 12.08 4.73
N VAL A 226 9.75 13.02 5.30
CA VAL A 226 9.22 14.28 5.84
C VAL A 226 8.54 15.11 4.75
N VAL A 227 9.19 15.29 3.60
CA VAL A 227 8.64 16.06 2.48
C VAL A 227 7.35 15.42 1.97
N LEU A 228 7.36 14.10 1.71
CA LEU A 228 6.20 13.39 1.20
C LEU A 228 5.04 13.35 2.20
N GLN A 229 5.33 13.30 3.51
CA GLN A 229 4.31 13.37 4.54
C GLN A 229 3.72 14.77 4.66
N ALA A 230 4.53 15.83 4.53
CA ALA A 230 4.03 17.20 4.44
C ALA A 230 3.13 17.38 3.21
N THR A 231 3.53 16.83 2.05
CA THR A 231 2.70 16.81 0.84
C THR A 231 1.39 16.05 1.06
N LYS A 232 1.42 14.90 1.74
CA LYS A 232 0.21 14.17 2.13
C LYS A 232 -0.72 15.00 3.00
N LEU A 233 -0.18 15.64 4.04
CA LEU A 233 -0.98 16.48 4.93
C LEU A 233 -1.59 17.67 4.18
N TYR A 234 -0.88 18.23 3.20
CA TYR A 234 -1.43 19.24 2.30
C TYR A 234 -2.59 18.71 1.47
N PHE A 235 -2.48 17.52 0.86
CA PHE A 235 -3.60 16.92 0.12
C PHE A 235 -4.80 16.62 1.02
N VAL A 236 -4.58 16.06 2.21
CA VAL A 236 -5.64 15.84 3.20
C VAL A 236 -6.31 17.17 3.56
N TRP A 237 -5.54 18.22 3.83
CA TRP A 237 -6.11 19.55 4.08
C TRP A 237 -6.87 20.10 2.86
N ALA A 238 -6.33 19.93 1.66
CA ALA A 238 -6.96 20.41 0.42
C ALA A 238 -8.30 19.72 0.19
N GLU A 239 -8.41 18.41 0.38
CA GLU A 239 -9.68 17.68 0.25
C GLU A 239 -10.70 18.14 1.29
N MET A 240 -10.29 18.21 2.56
CA MET A 240 -11.19 18.59 3.64
C MET A 240 -11.67 20.04 3.50
N SER A 241 -10.76 20.96 3.13
CA SER A 241 -11.11 22.36 2.91
C SER A 241 -11.98 22.56 1.67
N GLN A 242 -11.68 21.89 0.56
CA GLN A 242 -12.49 21.99 -0.67
C GLN A 242 -13.93 21.54 -0.41
N ALA A 243 -14.12 20.43 0.29
CA ALA A 243 -15.46 19.96 0.61
C ALA A 243 -16.18 20.87 1.63
N ALA A 244 -15.46 21.42 2.61
CA ALA A 244 -16.03 22.39 3.55
C ALA A 244 -16.45 23.70 2.87
N TYR A 245 -15.63 24.24 1.97
CA TYR A 245 -15.92 25.47 1.23
C TYR A 245 -16.92 25.28 0.10
N GLY A 246 -16.97 24.08 -0.50
CA GLY A 246 -17.88 23.74 -1.59
C GLY A 246 -19.36 23.74 -1.15
N ASN A 247 -19.63 23.68 0.16
CA ASN A 247 -20.95 23.82 0.78
C ASN A 247 -22.07 22.95 0.16
N LEU A 248 -21.70 21.78 -0.38
CA LEU A 248 -22.63 20.76 -0.83
C LEU A 248 -22.81 19.77 0.32
N GLU A 249 -24.00 19.71 0.92
CA GLU A 249 -24.31 18.84 2.07
C GLU A 249 -23.83 17.37 1.89
N PRO A 250 -23.98 16.72 0.71
CA PRO A 250 -23.51 15.35 0.49
C PRO A 250 -21.98 15.16 0.62
N ASN A 251 -21.19 16.23 0.54
CA ASN A 251 -19.73 16.18 0.71
C ASN A 251 -19.28 16.41 2.16
N ILE A 252 -20.12 17.01 2.99
CA ILE A 252 -19.75 17.43 4.35
C ILE A 252 -19.94 16.29 5.36
N GLU A 253 -21.00 15.49 5.23
CA GLU A 253 -21.28 14.38 6.15
C GLU A 253 -20.16 13.31 6.22
N PRO A 254 -19.57 12.85 5.10
CA PRO A 254 -18.49 11.86 5.17
C PRO A 254 -17.26 12.41 5.89
N ILE A 255 -17.01 13.72 5.74
CA ILE A 255 -15.92 14.42 6.41
C ILE A 255 -16.19 14.56 7.90
N ARG A 256 -17.44 14.89 8.29
CA ARG A 256 -17.82 14.91 9.70
C ARG A 256 -17.63 13.55 10.33
N GLN A 257 -17.97 12.46 9.63
CA GLN A 257 -17.71 11.09 10.09
C GLN A 257 -16.22 10.80 10.31
N VAL A 258 -15.36 11.27 9.40
CA VAL A 258 -13.89 11.13 9.51
C VAL A 258 -13.31 11.97 10.64
N LEU A 259 -13.75 13.22 10.79
CA LEU A 259 -13.14 14.17 11.73
C LEU A 259 -13.66 14.03 13.15
N PHE A 260 -14.97 13.77 13.32
CA PHE A 260 -15.65 13.82 14.61
C PHE A 260 -16.68 12.70 14.85
N GLY A 261 -17.02 11.91 13.83
CA GLY A 261 -17.91 10.75 13.95
C GLY A 261 -17.14 9.46 14.21
N ASP A 262 -17.64 8.32 13.72
CA ASP A 262 -17.18 6.98 14.14
C ASP A 262 -15.69 6.69 13.85
N TYR A 263 -15.09 7.40 12.89
CA TYR A 263 -13.71 7.20 12.43
C TYR A 263 -12.71 8.23 12.98
N TRP A 264 -13.13 9.11 13.89
CA TRP A 264 -12.30 10.21 14.42
C TRP A 264 -10.96 9.74 15.01
N TRP A 265 -10.97 8.64 15.74
CA TRP A 265 -9.79 8.10 16.42
C TRP A 265 -8.78 7.55 15.41
N ALA A 266 -9.27 6.89 14.35
CA ALA A 266 -8.44 6.38 13.28
C ALA A 266 -7.79 7.54 12.51
N PHE A 267 -8.56 8.60 12.25
CA PHE A 267 -8.04 9.81 11.61
C PHE A 267 -7.01 10.55 12.48
N TRP A 268 -7.41 11.04 13.66
CA TRP A 268 -6.55 11.91 14.47
C TRP A 268 -5.39 11.18 15.13
N ILE A 269 -5.64 10.01 15.72
CA ILE A 269 -4.63 9.29 16.51
C ILE A 269 -3.73 8.49 15.58
N LEU A 270 -4.29 7.64 14.73
CA LEU A 270 -3.49 6.71 13.93
C LEU A 270 -2.94 7.34 12.64
N GLN A 271 -3.76 8.02 11.85
CA GLN A 271 -3.32 8.61 10.58
C GLN A 271 -2.52 9.90 10.77
N ILE A 272 -3.05 10.87 11.52
CA ILE A 272 -2.40 12.18 11.70
C ILE A 272 -1.32 12.10 12.76
N GLY A 273 -1.64 11.71 14.00
CA GLY A 273 -0.71 11.70 15.12
C GLY A 273 0.44 10.71 14.92
N LEU A 274 0.15 9.42 15.07
CA LEU A 274 1.13 8.33 14.98
C LEU A 274 1.71 8.20 13.58
N GLY A 275 0.85 8.23 12.56
CA GLY A 275 1.20 7.94 11.18
C GLY A 275 1.82 9.10 10.41
N SER A 276 1.78 10.34 10.94
CA SER A 276 2.31 11.53 10.25
C SER A 276 3.16 12.42 11.15
N ILE A 277 2.57 13.03 12.18
CA ILE A 277 3.22 14.06 12.99
C ILE A 277 4.42 13.49 13.75
N VAL A 278 4.28 12.32 14.39
CA VAL A 278 5.38 11.66 15.11
C VAL A 278 6.56 11.34 14.17
N PRO A 279 6.37 10.64 13.04
CA PRO A 279 7.42 10.44 12.05
C PRO A 279 8.07 11.73 11.56
N ILE A 280 7.28 12.78 11.28
CA ILE A 280 7.82 14.07 10.84
C ILE A 280 8.78 14.62 11.91
N ILE A 281 8.32 14.80 13.14
CA ILE A 281 9.12 15.40 14.22
C ILE A 281 10.40 14.60 14.46
N VAL A 282 10.32 13.27 14.50
CA VAL A 282 11.46 12.40 14.79
C VAL A 282 12.45 12.36 13.62
N LEU A 283 11.97 12.26 12.38
CA LEU A 283 12.82 12.15 11.18
C LEU A 283 13.46 13.48 10.78
N LEU A 284 12.88 14.63 11.15
CA LEU A 284 13.56 15.92 11.01
C LEU A 284 14.90 15.94 11.75
N GLN A 285 14.97 15.30 12.93
CA GLN A 285 16.16 15.25 13.75
C GLN A 285 17.26 14.39 13.11
N SER A 286 18.37 15.03 12.72
CA SER A 286 19.50 14.38 12.02
C SER A 286 20.12 13.23 12.83
N ARG A 287 20.17 13.35 14.15
CA ARG A 287 20.71 12.30 15.05
C ARG A 287 19.83 11.04 15.06
N TRP A 288 18.52 11.21 15.13
CA TRP A 288 17.56 10.11 15.27
C TRP A 288 17.27 9.44 13.94
N SER A 289 17.13 10.20 12.86
CA SER A 289 16.93 9.68 11.50
C SER A 289 18.04 8.75 11.02
N LYS A 290 19.29 8.93 11.49
CA LYS A 290 20.41 8.03 11.17
C LYS A 290 20.46 6.77 12.03
N THR A 291 19.70 6.72 13.11
CA THR A 291 19.65 5.57 14.00
C THR A 291 18.70 4.53 13.42
N GLY A 292 19.25 3.42 12.92
CA GLY A 292 18.49 2.44 12.12
C GLY A 292 17.21 1.91 12.79
N THR A 293 17.22 1.65 14.10
CA THR A 293 16.02 1.17 14.82
C THR A 293 14.94 2.24 14.93
N ILE A 294 15.31 3.50 15.16
CA ILE A 294 14.37 4.62 15.24
C ILE A 294 13.78 4.89 13.85
N ALA A 295 14.64 4.93 12.82
CA ALA A 295 14.22 5.11 11.43
C ALA A 295 13.23 4.00 11.01
N ALA A 296 13.52 2.75 11.35
CA ALA A 296 12.63 1.63 11.08
C ALA A 296 11.28 1.76 11.82
N LEU A 297 11.29 2.12 13.10
CA LEU A 297 10.06 2.32 13.87
C LEU A 297 9.18 3.42 13.25
N MET A 298 9.79 4.53 12.82
CA MET A 298 9.06 5.61 12.13
C MET A 298 8.52 5.14 10.78
N GLY A 299 9.27 4.31 10.04
CA GLY A 299 8.77 3.65 8.84
C GLY A 299 7.53 2.79 9.12
N VAL A 300 7.53 1.99 10.19
CA VAL A 300 6.36 1.20 10.60
C VAL A 300 5.16 2.11 10.93
N PHE A 301 5.37 3.18 11.69
CA PHE A 301 4.30 4.14 12.02
C PHE A 301 3.72 4.79 10.77
N MET A 302 4.56 5.19 9.82
CA MET A 302 4.11 5.71 8.53
C MET A 302 3.27 4.70 7.77
N LEU A 303 3.69 3.42 7.71
CA LEU A 303 2.95 2.36 7.03
C LEU A 303 1.57 2.12 7.66
N VAL A 304 1.49 2.08 8.99
CA VAL A 304 0.21 2.02 9.72
C VAL A 304 -0.66 3.22 9.36
N GLY A 305 -0.08 4.43 9.36
CA GLY A 305 -0.76 5.65 8.96
C GLY A 305 -1.32 5.58 7.54
N PHE A 306 -0.55 5.07 6.58
CA PHE A 306 -1.01 4.91 5.19
C PHE A 306 -2.10 3.85 5.04
N ALA A 307 -2.00 2.73 5.76
CA ALA A 307 -3.05 1.71 5.78
C ALA A 307 -4.36 2.28 6.31
N VAL A 308 -4.30 3.07 7.40
CA VAL A 308 -5.46 3.77 7.96
C VAL A 308 -5.97 4.86 7.02
N THR A 309 -5.10 5.61 6.32
CA THR A 309 -5.52 6.55 5.27
C THR A 309 -6.36 5.85 4.20
N ARG A 310 -6.03 4.61 3.79
CA ARG A 310 -6.86 3.87 2.83
C ARG A 310 -8.22 3.49 3.40
N ALA A 311 -8.27 3.07 4.67
CA ALA A 311 -9.52 2.79 5.35
C ALA A 311 -10.42 4.05 5.45
N ASN A 312 -9.85 5.19 5.84
CA ASN A 312 -10.55 6.47 5.94
C ASN A 312 -10.97 7.07 4.59
N ILE A 313 -10.35 6.64 3.48
CA ILE A 313 -10.84 6.96 2.14
C ILE A 313 -12.04 6.06 1.79
N VAL A 314 -11.99 4.77 2.11
CA VAL A 314 -12.99 3.80 1.64
C VAL A 314 -14.26 3.78 2.50
N PHE A 315 -14.13 3.65 3.83
CA PHE A 315 -15.29 3.35 4.69
C PHE A 315 -16.28 4.51 4.77
N PRO A 316 -15.86 5.77 5.07
CA PRO A 316 -16.80 6.87 5.29
C PRO A 316 -17.62 7.24 4.06
N ALA A 317 -17.08 6.96 2.87
CA ALA A 317 -17.79 7.19 1.61
C ALA A 317 -19.01 6.29 1.42
N LEU A 318 -19.01 5.13 2.08
CA LEU A 318 -20.02 4.09 1.97
C LEU A 318 -21.01 4.10 3.14
N THR A 319 -20.67 4.76 4.25
CA THR A 319 -21.53 4.87 5.43
C THR A 319 -22.59 5.95 5.31
N ILE A 320 -22.75 6.55 4.14
CA ILE A 320 -23.75 7.58 3.89
C ILE A 320 -24.68 7.09 2.78
N PRO A 321 -26.00 7.11 3.03
CA PRO A 321 -26.98 6.68 2.04
C PRO A 321 -26.96 7.58 0.81
N GLU A 322 -27.01 6.96 -0.36
CA GLU A 322 -27.21 7.69 -1.62
C GLU A 322 -28.64 8.22 -1.76
N LEU A 323 -29.59 7.55 -1.11
CA LEU A 323 -30.99 7.93 -1.04
C LEU A 323 -31.44 7.84 0.42
N GLU A 324 -31.97 8.93 0.98
CA GLU A 324 -32.42 8.97 2.38
C GLU A 324 -33.43 7.87 2.71
N ALA A 325 -34.32 7.54 1.76
CA ALA A 325 -35.32 6.51 1.94
C ALA A 325 -34.74 5.08 2.05
N LEU A 326 -33.49 4.83 1.64
CA LEU A 326 -32.87 3.49 1.74
C LEU A 326 -32.73 3.03 3.18
N GLU A 327 -32.46 3.95 4.12
CA GLU A 327 -32.31 3.62 5.55
C GLU A 327 -33.57 3.00 6.16
N SER A 328 -34.75 3.40 5.67
CA SER A 328 -36.04 2.95 6.17
C SER A 328 -36.74 1.93 5.27
N ALA A 329 -36.33 1.81 4.01
CA ALA A 329 -36.96 0.93 3.04
C ALA A 329 -36.69 -0.56 3.30
N PHE A 330 -35.48 -0.91 3.74
CA PHE A 330 -35.12 -2.30 4.04
C PHE A 330 -34.32 -2.37 5.34
N SER A 331 -34.61 -3.39 6.15
CA SER A 331 -33.89 -3.66 7.39
C SER A 331 -33.51 -5.13 7.46
N GLY A 332 -32.36 -5.41 8.06
CA GLY A 332 -31.87 -6.77 8.21
C GLY A 332 -30.39 -6.81 8.57
N PRO A 333 -29.85 -8.01 8.85
CA PRO A 333 -28.41 -8.21 8.96
C PRO A 333 -27.71 -7.73 7.67
N HIS A 334 -26.62 -6.97 7.81
CA HIS A 334 -25.84 -6.43 6.68
C HIS A 334 -26.55 -5.36 5.80
N LEU A 335 -27.69 -4.82 6.26
CA LEU A 335 -28.36 -3.65 5.68
C LEU A 335 -28.18 -2.44 6.61
N GLN A 336 -26.93 -2.12 6.92
CA GLN A 336 -26.55 -1.04 7.82
C GLN A 336 -25.50 -0.15 7.17
N PHE A 337 -25.54 1.14 7.48
CA PHE A 337 -24.56 2.13 7.04
C PHE A 337 -23.37 2.25 8.00
N THR A 338 -23.47 1.75 9.22
CA THR A 338 -22.35 1.67 10.15
C THR A 338 -21.44 0.49 9.80
N TYR A 339 -20.13 0.70 9.81
CA TYR A 339 -19.18 -0.36 9.47
C TYR A 339 -17.93 -0.31 10.33
N PHE A 340 -17.58 -1.47 10.88
CA PHE A 340 -16.29 -1.73 11.50
C PHE A 340 -15.85 -3.14 11.12
N PRO A 341 -14.58 -3.36 10.71
CA PRO A 341 -14.17 -4.67 10.21
C PRO A 341 -14.37 -5.80 11.24
N SER A 342 -14.93 -6.92 10.77
CA SER A 342 -15.13 -8.12 11.57
C SER A 342 -13.81 -8.80 11.97
N LEU A 343 -13.88 -9.75 12.92
CA LEU A 343 -12.72 -10.58 13.28
C LEU A 343 -12.23 -11.41 12.09
N MET A 344 -13.13 -11.87 11.21
CA MET A 344 -12.76 -12.58 9.98
C MET A 344 -11.90 -11.69 9.07
N GLU A 345 -12.34 -10.46 8.84
CA GLU A 345 -11.62 -9.49 7.99
C GLU A 345 -10.24 -9.14 8.54
N TRP A 346 -10.16 -8.94 9.87
CA TRP A 346 -8.88 -8.74 10.55
C TRP A 346 -7.98 -9.97 10.44
N ALA A 347 -8.51 -11.18 10.62
CA ALA A 347 -7.75 -12.41 10.51
C ALA A 347 -7.15 -12.58 9.10
N VAL A 348 -7.95 -12.40 8.05
CA VAL A 348 -7.49 -12.43 6.65
C VAL A 348 -6.41 -11.38 6.40
N THR A 349 -6.61 -10.15 6.88
CA THR A 349 -5.64 -9.05 6.74
C THR A 349 -4.33 -9.35 7.45
N ILE A 350 -4.38 -9.81 8.70
CA ILE A 350 -3.20 -10.22 9.49
C ILE A 350 -2.47 -11.36 8.78
N GLY A 351 -3.20 -12.36 8.28
CA GLY A 351 -2.67 -13.44 7.47
C GLY A 351 -1.91 -12.95 6.24
N THR A 352 -2.48 -11.97 5.54
CA THR A 352 -1.92 -11.40 4.31
C THR A 352 -0.65 -10.59 4.61
N VAL A 353 -0.64 -9.79 5.68
CA VAL A 353 0.58 -9.13 6.21
C VAL A 353 1.63 -10.16 6.61
N GLY A 354 1.21 -11.26 7.25
CA GLY A 354 2.07 -12.38 7.64
C GLY A 354 2.73 -13.06 6.43
N LEU A 355 1.94 -13.39 5.39
CA LEU A 355 2.42 -13.93 4.12
C LEU A 355 3.43 -12.99 3.46
N ALA A 356 3.10 -11.70 3.39
CA ALA A 356 3.98 -10.70 2.80
C ALA A 356 5.31 -10.59 3.57
N THR A 357 5.24 -10.53 4.90
CA THR A 357 6.43 -10.44 5.74
C THR A 357 7.29 -11.69 5.62
N LEU A 358 6.67 -12.88 5.62
CA LEU A 358 7.39 -14.15 5.46
C LEU A 358 8.04 -14.24 4.07
N GLY A 359 7.31 -13.93 3.00
CA GLY A 359 7.83 -13.91 1.63
C GLY A 359 9.01 -12.95 1.47
N PHE A 360 8.94 -11.77 2.10
CA PHE A 360 10.07 -10.85 2.18
C PHE A 360 11.28 -11.48 2.88
N LEU A 361 11.09 -12.06 4.08
CA LEU A 361 12.18 -12.64 4.86
C LEU A 361 12.87 -13.81 4.15
N ILE A 362 12.07 -14.70 3.53
CA ILE A 362 12.57 -15.83 2.74
C ILE A 362 13.37 -15.30 1.55
N GLY A 363 12.82 -14.40 0.73
CA GLY A 363 13.57 -13.87 -0.42
C GLY A 363 14.86 -13.16 0.00
N LYS A 364 14.83 -12.37 1.08
CA LYS A 364 16.02 -11.70 1.62
C LYS A 364 17.08 -12.68 2.13
N ASP A 365 16.72 -13.89 2.54
CA ASP A 365 17.66 -14.89 3.06
C ASP A 365 18.20 -15.82 1.98
N PHE A 366 17.38 -16.18 1.00
CA PHE A 366 17.73 -17.17 -0.02
C PHE A 366 18.23 -16.57 -1.33
N LEU A 367 17.90 -15.31 -1.64
CA LEU A 367 18.18 -14.70 -2.95
C LEU A 367 19.34 -13.67 -2.94
N GLY A 368 20.04 -13.49 -1.82
CA GLY A 368 21.23 -12.59 -1.75
C GLY A 368 20.93 -11.12 -2.14
N LEU A 369 19.69 -10.66 -1.96
CA LEU A 369 19.18 -9.42 -2.58
C LEU A 369 19.75 -8.14 -1.97
N MET A 370 20.42 -8.23 -0.83
CA MET A 370 21.06 -7.09 -0.15
C MET A 370 22.58 -7.09 -0.30
N ASP A 371 23.14 -8.11 -0.95
CA ASP A 371 24.57 -8.19 -1.18
C ASP A 371 24.93 -7.20 -2.30
N ALA A 372 25.93 -6.35 -2.02
CA ALA A 372 26.51 -5.51 -3.04
C ALA A 372 27.02 -6.41 -4.16
N ASP A 373 26.69 -6.09 -5.41
CA ASP A 373 27.29 -6.79 -6.54
C ASP A 373 28.80 -6.68 -6.36
N THR A 374 29.45 -7.82 -6.12
CA THR A 374 30.90 -7.93 -6.19
C THR A 374 31.28 -7.32 -7.52
N PRO A 375 32.23 -6.37 -7.60
CA PRO A 375 32.67 -5.84 -8.87
C PRO A 375 33.18 -7.04 -9.68
N GLN A 376 32.36 -7.57 -10.59
CA GLN A 376 32.89 -8.42 -11.64
C GLN A 376 33.82 -7.50 -12.43
N GLU A 377 35.07 -7.89 -12.43
CA GLU A 377 36.19 -7.23 -13.07
C GLU A 377 35.75 -6.65 -14.40
N VAL A 378 35.91 -5.33 -14.52
CA VAL A 378 36.06 -4.68 -15.83
C VAL A 378 37.37 -5.22 -16.40
N GLN A 379 37.32 -6.43 -16.97
CA GLN A 379 38.36 -7.03 -17.78
C GLN A 379 37.70 -7.72 -18.98
N ALA A 380 37.45 -6.91 -20.00
CA ALA A 380 37.74 -7.18 -21.41
C ALA A 380 37.29 -5.98 -22.24
#